data_AF-A0A484L7K3-F1
#
_entry.id   AF-A0A484L7K3-F1
#
_cell.length_a   1.000
_cell.length_b   1.000
_cell.length_c   1.000
_cell.angle_alpha   90.00
_cell.angle_beta   90.00
_cell.angle_gamma   90.00
#
_symmetry.space_group_name_H-M   'P 1'
#
loop_
_entity.id
_entity.type
_entity.pdbx_description
1 polymer ?
#
loop_
_entity_poly.entity_id
_entity_poly.type
_entity_poly.pdbx_seq_one_letter_code
_entity_poly.pdbx_strand_id
1 'polypeptide(L)'
;MTAKDWVLLRLVLIMVAFQHIHCGSVSYDGKSLIINGQRRILVSGSIHYPRSTPEMWEDLIQKAKDGGLDAIDTYVFWNIHEPTPGNYDFEGRNDLVRFIKLIQNAGMFVHLRIGPFICGEWKFGGIPVWLKYVSGSTFRSNSEPFKRAMQGFVQKIVQMMKDENLFQSQGGPIILSQIENEYGLASKAYGAAGHDYMTWAATMAVNLNTGVPWVMCKEDDAPDPVINTCNGFYCDYFTPNKPYKPIMWTEAWTGWFEEFGSAIHHRPVEDLAFAVARFIQKGGSFVNYYMYHGGTNFGRTAGGPFLTTSYDYDAPIDEYGLTRQPKYDHLKEFHKAVKLSEIALVNGNQTVIRLGSYQEAHIFSSTSGGCAAFLSNFHLNSSATVTFNNMHYQLPPWSASILPDCKNAVFNTAMVGVKTSEVQMLPADMPTLSWDTFTEDISNLDTDSKLTVNRLLEQLDVTRDSSDYLWYITR
;
A
#
# COMPACT_ATOMS: atom_id res chain seq x y z
N MET A 1 -12.29 51.20 -19.34
CA MET A 1 -10.99 50.51 -19.24
C MET A 1 -10.05 51.10 -20.26
N THR A 2 -8.91 51.61 -19.80
CA THR A 2 -7.86 52.23 -20.61
C THR A 2 -7.03 51.15 -21.33
N ALA A 3 -6.23 51.53 -22.34
CA ALA A 3 -5.35 50.60 -23.05
C ALA A 3 -4.34 49.90 -22.12
N LYS A 4 -3.96 50.54 -20.99
CA LYS A 4 -3.13 49.92 -19.95
C LYS A 4 -3.85 48.79 -19.21
N ASP A 5 -5.15 48.93 -18.97
CA ASP A 5 -5.96 47.91 -18.27
C ASP A 5 -6.06 46.63 -19.10
N TRP A 6 -6.11 46.74 -20.43
CA TRP A 6 -6.11 45.58 -21.33
C TRP A 6 -4.76 44.85 -21.39
N VAL A 7 -3.64 45.58 -21.29
CA VAL A 7 -2.31 44.98 -21.26
C VAL A 7 -2.09 44.25 -19.93
N LEU A 8 -2.53 44.84 -18.82
CA LEU A 8 -2.45 44.20 -17.50
C LEU A 8 -3.35 42.96 -17.43
N LEU A 9 -4.57 43.02 -17.98
CA LEU A 9 -5.47 41.87 -18.04
C LEU A 9 -4.91 40.75 -18.92
N ARG A 10 -4.27 41.08 -20.05
CA ARG A 10 -3.59 40.09 -20.90
C ARG A 10 -2.35 39.50 -20.23
N LEU A 11 -1.56 40.28 -19.48
CA LEU A 11 -0.42 39.76 -18.72
C LEU A 11 -0.86 38.86 -17.57
N VAL A 12 -1.97 39.18 -16.89
CA VAL A 12 -2.58 38.32 -15.87
C VAL A 12 -3.18 37.06 -16.51
N LEU A 13 -3.88 37.16 -17.64
CA LEU A 13 -4.39 35.99 -18.39
C LEU A 13 -3.26 35.12 -18.95
N ILE A 14 -2.13 35.70 -19.35
CA ILE A 14 -0.94 34.96 -19.77
C ILE A 14 -0.27 34.32 -18.56
N MET A 15 -0.14 34.99 -17.41
CA MET A 15 0.37 34.38 -16.18
C MET A 15 -0.54 33.29 -15.62
N VAL A 16 -1.87 33.39 -15.82
CA VAL A 16 -2.84 32.35 -15.45
C VAL A 16 -2.87 31.21 -16.48
N ALA A 17 -2.64 31.50 -17.77
CA ALA A 17 -2.47 30.48 -18.81
C ALA A 17 -1.09 29.77 -18.75
N PHE A 18 -0.12 30.38 -18.08
CA PHE A 18 1.14 29.78 -17.65
C PHE A 18 1.04 29.22 -16.20
N GLN A 19 -0.13 28.76 -15.77
CA GLN A 19 -0.14 27.63 -14.83
C GLN A 19 0.44 26.44 -15.59
N HIS A 20 1.75 26.34 -15.44
CA HIS A 20 2.61 25.38 -16.06
C HIS A 20 1.95 24.01 -16.26
N ILE A 21 1.91 23.55 -17.50
CA ILE A 21 2.08 22.13 -17.80
C ILE A 21 3.52 21.80 -17.38
N HIS A 22 3.78 21.75 -16.07
CA HIS A 22 5.01 21.16 -15.56
C HIS A 22 4.80 19.66 -15.73
N CYS A 23 5.37 19.12 -16.82
CA CYS A 23 5.68 17.70 -16.90
C CYS A 23 6.41 17.37 -15.60
N GLY A 24 5.75 16.64 -14.71
CA GLY A 24 6.31 16.32 -13.42
C GLY A 24 7.55 15.45 -13.58
N SER A 25 8.49 15.52 -12.64
CA SER A 25 9.59 14.56 -12.60
C SER A 25 9.59 13.83 -11.27
N VAL A 26 9.68 12.49 -11.33
CA VAL A 26 9.97 11.66 -10.17
C VAL A 26 11.29 10.96 -10.38
N SER A 27 12.23 11.22 -9.48
CA SER A 27 13.51 10.53 -9.40
C SER A 27 13.79 10.15 -7.94
N TYR A 28 14.99 9.67 -7.65
CA TYR A 28 15.40 9.32 -6.30
C TYR A 28 16.90 9.49 -6.12
N ASP A 29 17.31 9.56 -4.85
CA ASP A 29 18.70 9.39 -4.43
C ASP A 29 18.75 8.57 -3.13
N GLY A 30 19.95 8.48 -2.52
CA GLY A 30 20.15 7.72 -1.28
C GLY A 30 19.38 8.25 -0.06
N LYS A 31 18.67 9.39 -0.18
CA LYS A 31 17.87 9.97 0.90
C LYS A 31 16.38 9.71 0.70
N SER A 32 15.82 10.04 -0.47
CA SER A 32 14.38 9.93 -0.69
C SER A 32 14.01 9.86 -2.17
N LEU A 33 12.71 9.66 -2.43
CA LEU A 33 12.12 10.10 -3.68
C LEU A 33 12.23 11.63 -3.81
N ILE A 34 12.42 12.09 -5.04
CA ILE A 34 12.47 13.49 -5.43
C ILE A 34 11.30 13.73 -6.38
N ILE A 35 10.32 14.50 -5.95
CA ILE A 35 9.13 14.82 -6.74
C ILE A 35 9.20 16.30 -7.10
N ASN A 36 9.19 16.61 -8.40
CA ASN A 36 9.33 17.97 -8.92
C ASN A 36 10.56 18.72 -8.35
N GLY A 37 11.68 18.01 -8.26
CA GLY A 37 12.95 18.55 -7.73
C GLY A 37 13.02 18.67 -6.21
N GLN A 38 11.99 18.25 -5.46
CA GLN A 38 11.97 18.30 -4.01
C GLN A 38 12.04 16.90 -3.40
N ARG A 39 13.02 16.67 -2.52
CA ARG A 39 13.06 15.50 -1.65
C ARG A 39 11.88 15.52 -0.68
N ARG A 40 11.26 14.36 -0.42
CA ARG A 40 10.07 14.23 0.41
C ARG A 40 10.18 13.07 1.38
N ILE A 41 9.62 13.23 2.58
CA ILE A 41 9.30 12.11 3.47
C ILE A 41 7.83 11.79 3.24
N LEU A 42 7.56 10.68 2.55
CA LEU A 42 6.23 10.32 2.11
C LEU A 42 5.56 9.36 3.09
N VAL A 43 4.36 9.72 3.52
CA VAL A 43 3.47 8.86 4.29
C VAL A 43 2.37 8.38 3.36
N SER A 44 2.23 7.07 3.22
CA SER A 44 1.28 6.41 2.33
C SER A 44 0.36 5.47 3.11
N GLY A 45 -0.78 5.12 2.53
CA GLY A 45 -1.68 4.12 3.09
C GLY A 45 -2.39 3.30 2.02
N SER A 46 -2.49 1.99 2.23
CA SER A 46 -3.16 1.09 1.30
C SER A 46 -4.69 1.21 1.41
N ILE A 47 -5.33 1.48 0.28
CA ILE A 47 -6.78 1.42 0.08
C ILE A 47 -7.03 0.67 -1.22
N HIS A 48 -7.51 -0.57 -1.11
CA HIS A 48 -7.78 -1.39 -2.29
C HIS A 48 -9.15 -1.09 -2.86
N TYR A 49 -9.19 -0.52 -4.07
CA TYR A 49 -10.43 -0.10 -4.72
C TYR A 49 -11.54 -1.17 -4.78
N PRO A 50 -11.28 -2.47 -5.03
CA PRO A 50 -12.37 -3.44 -5.12
C PRO A 50 -12.82 -3.98 -3.75
N ARG A 51 -12.20 -3.54 -2.64
CA ARG A 51 -12.61 -3.84 -1.26
C ARG A 51 -13.54 -2.78 -0.65
N SER A 52 -13.90 -1.76 -1.43
CA SER A 52 -14.88 -0.74 -1.09
C SER A 52 -15.72 -0.42 -2.33
N THR A 53 -16.81 0.33 -2.16
CA THR A 53 -17.66 0.71 -3.30
C THR A 53 -17.23 2.07 -3.88
N PRO A 54 -17.53 2.36 -5.15
CA PRO A 54 -17.26 3.66 -5.76
C PRO A 54 -17.82 4.85 -4.96
N GLU A 55 -18.94 4.65 -4.26
CA GLU A 55 -19.59 5.64 -3.41
C GLU A 55 -18.81 5.92 -2.12
N MET A 56 -18.02 4.95 -1.64
CA MET A 56 -17.17 5.12 -0.45
C MET A 56 -15.84 5.80 -0.78
N TRP A 57 -15.32 5.66 -2.00
CA TRP A 57 -13.95 6.04 -2.34
C TRP A 57 -13.61 7.50 -2.02
N GLU A 58 -14.47 8.46 -2.37
CA GLU A 58 -14.21 9.88 -2.09
C GLU A 58 -14.05 10.15 -0.59
N ASP A 59 -14.92 9.59 0.24
CA ASP A 59 -14.88 9.74 1.70
C ASP A 59 -13.66 9.04 2.31
N LEU A 60 -13.32 7.84 1.84
CA LEU A 60 -12.11 7.11 2.28
C LEU A 60 -10.82 7.88 1.92
N ILE A 61 -10.74 8.42 0.70
CA ILE A 61 -9.61 9.22 0.23
C ILE A 61 -9.53 10.53 1.03
N GLN A 62 -10.66 11.17 1.32
CA GLN A 62 -10.69 12.38 2.12
C GLN A 62 -10.24 12.13 3.56
N LYS A 63 -10.66 11.02 4.18
CA LYS A 63 -10.15 10.59 5.50
C LYS A 63 -8.65 10.28 5.45
N ALA A 64 -8.16 9.62 4.42
CA ALA A 64 -6.72 9.43 4.23
C ALA A 64 -5.93 10.75 4.18
N LYS A 65 -6.44 11.73 3.42
CA LYS A 65 -5.87 13.07 3.35
C LYS A 65 -5.90 13.79 4.69
N ASP A 66 -7.05 13.80 5.36
CA ASP A 66 -7.24 14.46 6.65
C ASP A 66 -6.47 13.79 7.79
N GLY A 67 -6.16 12.50 7.63
CA GLY A 67 -5.26 11.72 8.46
C GLY A 67 -3.78 12.03 8.22
N GLY A 68 -3.44 12.84 7.20
CA GLY A 68 -2.07 13.30 6.93
C GLY A 68 -1.27 12.42 5.97
N LEU A 69 -1.92 11.56 5.18
CA LEU A 69 -1.25 10.83 4.11
C LEU A 69 -0.90 11.75 2.93
N ASP A 70 0.26 11.53 2.32
CA ASP A 70 0.67 12.16 1.05
C ASP A 70 0.24 11.32 -0.16
N ALA A 71 0.14 10.00 0.01
CA ALA A 71 -0.10 9.05 -1.07
C ALA A 71 -1.08 7.94 -0.67
N ILE A 72 -1.74 7.36 -1.67
CA ILE A 72 -2.53 6.14 -1.52
C ILE A 72 -1.86 5.02 -2.30
N ASP A 73 -1.76 3.87 -1.66
CA ASP A 73 -1.23 2.63 -2.23
C ASP A 73 -2.39 1.72 -2.64
N THR A 74 -2.27 1.07 -3.79
CA THR A 74 -3.19 -0.02 -4.15
C THR A 74 -2.52 -1.04 -5.05
N TYR A 75 -2.84 -2.31 -4.83
CA TYR A 75 -2.62 -3.37 -5.80
C TYR A 75 -3.51 -3.23 -7.04
N VAL A 76 -3.14 -3.92 -8.13
CA VAL A 76 -4.01 -4.17 -9.28
C VAL A 76 -4.44 -5.64 -9.31
N PHE A 77 -5.74 -5.90 -9.40
CA PHE A 77 -6.31 -7.24 -9.19
C PHE A 77 -6.62 -7.92 -10.54
N TRP A 78 -5.63 -8.61 -11.12
CA TRP A 78 -5.75 -9.16 -12.48
C TRP A 78 -6.93 -10.12 -12.66
N ASN A 79 -7.17 -11.03 -11.72
CA ASN A 79 -8.23 -12.03 -11.81
C ASN A 79 -9.65 -11.44 -11.98
N ILE A 80 -9.94 -10.28 -11.38
CA ILE A 80 -11.23 -9.60 -11.57
C ILE A 80 -11.23 -8.69 -12.79
N HIS A 81 -10.07 -8.16 -13.19
CA HIS A 81 -9.96 -7.37 -14.41
C HIS A 81 -9.97 -8.21 -15.68
N GLU A 82 -9.57 -9.48 -15.64
CA GLU A 82 -9.58 -10.38 -16.79
C GLU A 82 -10.17 -11.75 -16.40
N PRO A 83 -11.47 -11.81 -16.08
CA PRO A 83 -12.13 -13.04 -15.60
C PRO A 83 -12.04 -14.19 -16.62
N THR A 84 -11.97 -13.87 -17.91
CA THR A 84 -11.66 -14.83 -18.99
C THR A 84 -10.69 -14.20 -19.99
N PRO A 85 -9.89 -14.98 -20.73
CA PRO A 85 -8.83 -14.45 -21.59
C PRO A 85 -9.34 -13.40 -22.58
N GLY A 86 -8.77 -12.20 -22.54
CA GLY A 86 -9.09 -11.07 -23.42
C GLY A 86 -10.37 -10.30 -23.09
N ASN A 87 -11.19 -10.77 -22.13
CA ASN A 87 -12.40 -10.07 -21.69
C ASN A 87 -12.09 -9.29 -20.42
N TYR A 88 -12.03 -7.97 -20.54
CA TYR A 88 -11.64 -7.10 -19.44
C TYR A 88 -12.83 -6.42 -18.76
N ASP A 89 -12.76 -6.30 -17.44
CA ASP A 89 -13.72 -5.56 -16.61
C ASP A 89 -13.01 -4.46 -15.81
N PHE A 90 -13.42 -3.21 -16.08
CA PHE A 90 -12.99 -2.01 -15.36
C PHE A 90 -14.22 -1.17 -14.95
N GLU A 91 -15.37 -1.81 -14.72
CA GLU A 91 -16.61 -1.14 -14.32
C GLU A 91 -16.85 -1.22 -12.80
N GLY A 92 -17.73 -0.35 -12.29
CA GLY A 92 -18.14 -0.36 -10.88
C GLY A 92 -16.94 -0.28 -9.93
N ARG A 93 -16.85 -1.22 -8.98
CA ARG A 93 -15.74 -1.27 -8.02
C ARG A 93 -14.40 -1.71 -8.63
N ASN A 94 -14.39 -2.11 -9.91
CA ASN A 94 -13.18 -2.46 -10.67
C ASN A 94 -12.70 -1.26 -11.52
N ASP A 95 -13.32 -0.09 -11.43
CA ASP A 95 -12.89 1.10 -12.17
C ASP A 95 -11.63 1.74 -11.56
N LEU A 96 -10.49 1.15 -11.89
CA LEU A 96 -9.15 1.58 -11.45
C LEU A 96 -8.85 3.03 -11.87
N VAL A 97 -9.23 3.42 -13.09
CA VAL A 97 -8.96 4.76 -13.62
C VAL A 97 -9.74 5.80 -12.83
N ARG A 98 -11.03 5.55 -12.57
CA ARG A 98 -11.85 6.44 -11.73
C ARG A 98 -11.28 6.55 -10.33
N PHE A 99 -10.90 5.44 -9.70
CA PHE A 99 -10.30 5.47 -8.37
C PHE A 99 -9.04 6.36 -8.33
N ILE A 100 -8.10 6.18 -9.27
CA ILE A 100 -6.87 6.99 -9.33
C ILE A 100 -7.18 8.46 -9.61
N LYS A 101 -8.16 8.77 -10.47
CA LYS A 101 -8.59 10.15 -10.73
C LYS A 101 -9.19 10.82 -9.49
N LEU A 102 -9.92 10.09 -8.65
CA LEU A 102 -10.41 10.63 -7.37
C LEU A 102 -9.25 10.99 -6.44
N ILE A 103 -8.20 10.17 -6.39
CA ILE A 103 -6.98 10.45 -5.61
C ILE A 103 -6.28 11.71 -6.15
N GLN A 104 -6.18 11.84 -7.48
CA GLN A 104 -5.66 13.05 -8.12
C GLN A 104 -6.47 14.29 -7.77
N ASN A 105 -7.81 14.21 -7.81
CA ASN A 105 -8.71 15.31 -7.46
C ASN A 105 -8.57 15.72 -6.00
N ALA A 106 -8.30 14.77 -5.10
CA ALA A 106 -7.95 15.04 -3.72
C ALA A 106 -6.55 15.68 -3.56
N GLY A 107 -5.74 15.75 -4.61
CA GLY A 107 -4.39 16.31 -4.59
C GLY A 107 -3.36 15.40 -3.91
N MET A 108 -3.62 14.08 -3.90
CA MET A 108 -2.72 13.08 -3.32
C MET A 108 -1.97 12.32 -4.42
N PHE A 109 -0.86 11.69 -4.05
CA PHE A 109 -0.10 10.82 -4.94
C PHE A 109 -0.60 9.36 -4.91
N VAL A 110 -0.15 8.56 -5.86
CA VAL A 110 -0.43 7.12 -5.94
C VAL A 110 0.86 6.31 -6.01
N HIS A 111 0.92 5.25 -5.20
CA HIS A 111 1.81 4.11 -5.40
C HIS A 111 1.00 2.96 -6.01
N LEU A 112 1.22 2.67 -7.29
CA LEU A 112 0.44 1.68 -8.02
C LEU A 112 1.17 0.33 -8.07
N ARG A 113 0.76 -0.62 -7.24
CA ARG A 113 1.37 -1.95 -7.16
C ARG A 113 0.74 -2.89 -8.18
N ILE A 114 1.26 -2.85 -9.41
CA ILE A 114 0.64 -3.57 -10.55
C ILE A 114 0.72 -5.08 -10.37
N GLY A 115 1.77 -5.61 -9.73
CA GLY A 115 1.97 -7.04 -9.54
C GLY A 115 2.52 -7.71 -10.82
N PRO A 116 1.84 -8.70 -11.43
CA PRO A 116 0.42 -8.98 -11.27
C PRO A 116 0.11 -10.12 -10.28
N PHE A 117 1.13 -10.85 -9.81
CA PHE A 117 0.99 -11.52 -8.52
C PHE A 117 1.08 -10.46 -7.42
N ILE A 118 0.07 -10.39 -6.57
CA ILE A 118 -0.06 -9.36 -5.54
C ILE A 118 -0.07 -9.94 -4.13
N CYS A 119 -0.20 -11.26 -3.98
CA CYS A 119 -0.63 -11.88 -2.73
C CYS A 119 -1.95 -11.27 -2.25
N GLY A 120 -1.87 -10.18 -1.48
CA GLY A 120 -2.96 -9.28 -1.13
C GLY A 120 -4.05 -9.93 -0.31
N GLU A 121 -3.79 -11.12 0.25
CA GLU A 121 -4.81 -11.97 0.85
C GLU A 121 -6.00 -12.13 -0.10
N TRP A 122 -5.67 -12.29 -1.38
CA TRP A 122 -6.61 -12.25 -2.48
C TRP A 122 -6.63 -13.59 -3.18
N LYS A 123 -7.78 -13.90 -3.79
CA LYS A 123 -7.99 -15.17 -4.47
C LYS A 123 -6.90 -15.42 -5.48
N PHE A 124 -6.26 -16.58 -5.34
CA PHE A 124 -5.17 -17.04 -6.21
C PHE A 124 -4.03 -16.02 -6.38
N GLY A 125 -3.81 -15.16 -5.37
CA GLY A 125 -2.80 -14.11 -5.36
C GLY A 125 -3.00 -13.03 -6.44
N GLY A 126 -4.22 -12.88 -6.94
CA GLY A 126 -4.57 -11.97 -8.04
C GLY A 126 -4.41 -12.55 -9.43
N ILE A 127 -3.82 -13.74 -9.60
CA ILE A 127 -3.66 -14.36 -10.92
C ILE A 127 -5.00 -14.97 -11.37
N PRO A 128 -5.44 -14.78 -12.63
CA PRO A 128 -6.64 -15.44 -13.13
C PRO A 128 -6.51 -16.98 -13.17
N VAL A 129 -7.54 -17.70 -12.72
CA VAL A 129 -7.54 -19.17 -12.68
C VAL A 129 -7.34 -19.79 -14.06
N TRP A 130 -7.88 -19.18 -15.12
CA TRP A 130 -7.71 -19.68 -16.49
C TRP A 130 -6.24 -19.78 -16.92
N LEU A 131 -5.34 -18.98 -16.33
CA LEU A 131 -3.92 -18.98 -16.68
C LEU A 131 -3.20 -20.27 -16.27
N LYS A 132 -3.73 -20.98 -15.26
CA LYS A 132 -3.25 -22.31 -14.84
C LYS A 132 -3.39 -23.33 -15.97
N TYR A 133 -4.32 -23.10 -16.89
CA TYR A 133 -4.70 -24.02 -17.96
C TYR A 133 -4.11 -23.68 -19.32
N VAL A 134 -3.31 -22.63 -19.38
CA VAL A 134 -2.48 -22.35 -20.55
C VAL A 134 -1.33 -23.36 -20.58
N SER A 135 -1.19 -24.08 -21.69
CA SER A 135 -0.19 -25.14 -21.85
C SER A 135 1.23 -24.61 -21.60
N GLY A 136 1.99 -25.32 -20.75
CA GLY A 136 3.36 -24.96 -20.37
C GLY A 136 3.48 -23.77 -19.41
N SER A 137 2.36 -23.24 -18.89
CA SER A 137 2.36 -22.16 -17.92
C SER A 137 2.77 -22.67 -16.54
N THR A 138 3.80 -22.05 -15.96
CA THR A 138 4.18 -22.21 -14.56
C THR A 138 4.27 -20.81 -13.96
N PHE A 139 3.46 -20.56 -12.94
CA PHE A 139 3.33 -19.23 -12.36
C PHE A 139 4.63 -18.78 -11.70
N ARG A 140 4.88 -17.47 -11.80
CA ARG A 140 6.00 -16.79 -11.13
C ARG A 140 7.33 -17.52 -11.37
N SER A 141 7.56 -17.88 -12.63
CA SER A 141 8.74 -18.63 -13.05
C SER A 141 9.19 -18.16 -14.42
N ASN A 142 10.36 -18.62 -14.89
CA ASN A 142 10.86 -18.29 -16.22
C ASN A 142 10.13 -19.05 -17.37
N SER A 143 8.83 -19.27 -17.21
CA SER A 143 7.93 -19.91 -18.17
C SER A 143 7.47 -18.88 -19.21
N GLU A 144 7.74 -19.13 -20.50
CA GLU A 144 7.36 -18.22 -21.60
C GLU A 144 5.84 -17.98 -21.73
N PRO A 145 4.96 -18.97 -21.56
CA PRO A 145 3.52 -18.72 -21.49
C PRO A 145 3.13 -17.76 -20.36
N PHE A 146 3.69 -17.94 -19.15
CA PHE A 146 3.41 -17.08 -18.02
C PHE A 146 3.95 -15.65 -18.23
N LYS A 147 5.21 -15.53 -18.67
CA LYS A 147 5.86 -14.25 -18.98
C LYS A 147 5.08 -13.44 -20.02
N ARG A 148 4.61 -14.08 -21.09
CA ARG A 148 3.78 -13.41 -22.10
C ARG A 148 2.46 -12.90 -21.55
N ALA A 149 1.77 -13.71 -20.73
CA ALA A 149 0.51 -13.29 -20.11
C ALA A 149 0.72 -12.14 -19.12
N MET A 150 1.70 -12.26 -18.22
CA MET A 150 2.09 -11.22 -17.27
C MET A 150 2.45 -9.91 -17.99
N GLN A 151 3.31 -9.99 -19.01
CA GLN A 151 3.71 -8.82 -19.79
C GLN A 151 2.49 -8.17 -20.47
N GLY A 152 1.60 -8.96 -21.07
CA GLY A 152 0.39 -8.44 -21.72
C GLY A 152 -0.50 -7.65 -20.75
N PHE A 153 -0.74 -8.20 -19.55
CA PHE A 153 -1.54 -7.52 -18.54
C PHE A 153 -0.86 -6.26 -17.99
N VAL A 154 0.42 -6.34 -17.61
CA VAL A 154 1.17 -5.18 -17.08
C VAL A 154 1.25 -4.08 -18.15
N GLN A 155 1.50 -4.42 -19.40
CA GLN A 155 1.48 -3.47 -20.52
C GLN A 155 0.12 -2.81 -20.69
N LYS A 156 -0.96 -3.57 -20.60
CA LYS A 156 -2.32 -3.04 -20.68
C LYS A 156 -2.57 -2.01 -19.57
N ILE A 157 -2.27 -2.35 -18.31
CA ILE A 157 -2.47 -1.43 -17.18
C ILE A 157 -1.62 -0.17 -17.35
N VAL A 158 -0.33 -0.30 -17.68
CA VAL A 158 0.53 0.85 -17.91
C VAL A 158 0.03 1.72 -19.07
N GLN A 159 -0.41 1.12 -20.18
CA GLN A 159 -0.95 1.88 -21.30
C GLN A 159 -2.24 2.61 -20.93
N MET A 160 -3.16 1.97 -20.20
CA MET A 160 -4.36 2.63 -19.69
C MET A 160 -4.04 3.84 -18.80
N MET A 161 -3.05 3.71 -17.90
CA MET A 161 -2.61 4.82 -17.07
C MET A 161 -1.97 5.95 -17.91
N LYS A 162 -1.23 5.60 -18.97
CA LYS A 162 -0.62 6.58 -19.88
C LYS A 162 -1.64 7.33 -20.71
N ASP A 163 -2.63 6.62 -21.27
CA ASP A 163 -3.68 7.22 -22.10
C ASP A 163 -4.48 8.26 -21.31
N GLU A 164 -4.61 8.03 -20.00
CA GLU A 164 -5.29 8.92 -19.05
C GLU A 164 -4.34 9.94 -18.37
N ASN A 165 -3.07 9.99 -18.77
CA ASN A 165 -2.04 10.86 -18.21
C ASN A 165 -1.87 10.75 -16.68
N LEU A 166 -2.02 9.54 -16.13
CA LEU A 166 -2.03 9.30 -14.69
C LEU A 166 -0.64 9.12 -14.07
N PHE A 167 0.41 8.90 -14.87
CA PHE A 167 1.78 8.97 -14.35
C PHE A 167 2.17 10.42 -14.05
N GLN A 168 2.93 10.61 -12.97
CA GLN A 168 3.38 11.94 -12.56
C GLN A 168 4.26 12.62 -13.61
N SER A 169 5.00 11.81 -14.37
CA SER A 169 5.72 12.22 -15.58
C SER A 169 4.82 12.90 -16.63
N GLN A 170 3.51 12.65 -16.61
CA GLN A 170 2.48 13.24 -17.49
C GLN A 170 1.58 14.25 -16.76
N GLY A 171 1.87 14.57 -15.49
CA GLY A 171 1.04 15.44 -14.64
C GLY A 171 0.01 14.71 -13.77
N GLY A 172 -0.02 13.37 -13.80
CA GLY A 172 -0.89 12.54 -12.99
C GLY A 172 -0.40 12.30 -11.55
N PRO A 173 -1.14 11.52 -10.74
CA PRO A 173 -0.78 11.29 -9.34
C PRO A 173 0.21 10.13 -9.13
N ILE A 174 0.41 9.23 -10.10
CA ILE A 174 1.22 8.00 -9.88
C ILE A 174 2.70 8.36 -9.84
N ILE A 175 3.32 8.25 -8.66
CA ILE A 175 4.74 8.55 -8.41
C ILE A 175 5.63 7.31 -8.31
N LEU A 176 5.02 6.13 -8.17
CA LEU A 176 5.74 4.90 -7.90
C LEU A 176 4.93 3.73 -8.44
N SER A 177 5.60 2.71 -8.96
CA SER A 177 4.95 1.47 -9.40
C SER A 177 5.68 0.24 -8.89
N GLN A 178 4.95 -0.84 -8.59
CA GLN A 178 5.55 -2.13 -8.20
C GLN A 178 5.32 -3.21 -9.26
N ILE A 179 6.38 -3.96 -9.56
CA ILE A 179 6.33 -5.19 -10.36
C ILE A 179 6.61 -6.39 -9.45
N GLU A 180 5.87 -7.48 -9.62
CA GLU A 180 5.86 -8.64 -8.71
C GLU A 180 5.49 -8.27 -7.26
N ASN A 181 5.48 -9.27 -6.37
CA ASN A 181 5.27 -9.07 -4.93
C ASN A 181 5.95 -10.15 -4.09
N GLU A 182 6.88 -9.77 -3.22
CA GLU A 182 7.59 -10.66 -2.28
C GLU A 182 8.13 -11.95 -2.92
N TYR A 183 8.84 -11.82 -4.03
CA TYR A 183 9.32 -12.99 -4.78
C TYR A 183 10.62 -13.57 -4.22
N GLY A 184 11.39 -12.85 -3.40
CA GLY A 184 12.73 -13.27 -2.97
C GLY A 184 12.83 -14.70 -2.38
N LEU A 185 11.79 -15.19 -1.70
CA LEU A 185 11.74 -16.60 -1.25
C LEU A 185 11.55 -17.59 -2.40
N ALA A 186 10.67 -17.27 -3.36
CA ALA A 186 10.46 -18.07 -4.56
C ALA A 186 11.71 -18.03 -5.46
N SER A 187 12.38 -16.87 -5.59
CA SER A 187 13.65 -16.73 -6.29
C SER A 187 14.69 -17.75 -5.78
N LYS A 188 14.86 -17.83 -4.46
CA LYS A 188 15.76 -18.81 -3.82
C LYS A 188 15.36 -20.26 -4.10
N ALA A 189 14.06 -20.56 -4.11
CA ALA A 189 13.57 -21.91 -4.39
C ALA A 189 13.78 -22.33 -5.86
N TYR A 190 13.60 -21.41 -6.81
CA TYR A 190 13.82 -21.66 -8.24
C TYR A 190 15.30 -21.50 -8.67
N GLY A 191 16.17 -21.00 -7.79
CA GLY A 191 17.59 -20.80 -8.08
C GLY A 191 17.81 -19.84 -9.24
N ALA A 192 18.71 -20.20 -10.17
CA ALA A 192 19.05 -19.36 -11.33
C ALA A 192 17.81 -19.00 -12.18
N ALA A 193 16.87 -19.91 -12.36
CA ALA A 193 15.65 -19.63 -13.12
C ALA A 193 14.74 -18.60 -12.43
N GLY A 194 14.74 -18.54 -11.10
CA GLY A 194 14.03 -17.51 -10.35
C GLY A 194 14.67 -16.13 -10.53
N HIS A 195 16.00 -16.07 -10.44
CA HIS A 195 16.75 -14.84 -10.68
C HIS A 195 16.59 -14.32 -12.12
N ASP A 196 16.62 -15.22 -13.12
CA ASP A 196 16.39 -14.87 -14.53
C ASP A 196 14.98 -14.31 -14.76
N TYR A 197 13.97 -14.91 -14.13
CA TYR A 197 12.60 -14.42 -14.17
C TYR A 197 12.48 -13.01 -13.58
N MET A 198 13.12 -12.75 -12.43
CA MET A 198 13.07 -11.43 -11.80
C MET A 198 13.83 -10.36 -12.56
N THR A 199 14.98 -10.71 -13.12
CA THR A 199 15.73 -9.84 -14.02
C THR A 199 14.88 -9.48 -15.25
N TRP A 200 14.19 -10.47 -15.83
CA TRP A 200 13.25 -10.23 -16.92
C TRP A 200 12.08 -9.34 -16.48
N ALA A 201 11.45 -9.59 -15.33
CA ALA A 201 10.29 -8.84 -14.87
C ALA A 201 10.63 -7.36 -14.63
N ALA A 202 11.76 -7.10 -13.96
CA ALA A 202 12.28 -5.76 -13.76
C ALA A 202 12.60 -5.05 -15.08
N THR A 203 13.31 -5.74 -15.99
CA THR A 203 13.65 -5.20 -17.32
C THR A 203 12.39 -4.87 -18.14
N MET A 204 11.42 -5.78 -18.14
CA MET A 204 10.14 -5.60 -18.82
C MET A 204 9.42 -4.36 -18.29
N ALA A 205 9.27 -4.24 -16.97
CA ALA A 205 8.60 -3.12 -16.32
C ALA A 205 9.28 -1.77 -16.60
N VAL A 206 10.60 -1.70 -16.47
CA VAL A 206 11.39 -0.48 -16.74
C VAL A 206 11.25 -0.06 -18.20
N ASN A 207 11.29 -1.02 -19.15
CA ASN A 207 11.12 -0.74 -20.58
C ASN A 207 9.71 -0.26 -20.96
N LEU A 208 8.73 -0.33 -20.06
CA LEU A 208 7.43 0.31 -20.28
C LEU A 208 7.50 1.83 -20.19
N ASN A 209 8.62 2.41 -19.75
CA ASN A 209 8.89 3.86 -19.76
C ASN A 209 7.73 4.66 -19.15
N THR A 210 7.35 4.34 -17.91
CA THR A 210 6.33 5.06 -17.14
C THR A 210 6.76 6.48 -16.76
N GLY A 211 8.08 6.74 -16.77
CA GLY A 211 8.66 8.03 -16.35
C GLY A 211 8.69 8.23 -14.83
N VAL A 212 8.35 7.19 -14.06
CA VAL A 212 8.45 7.18 -12.59
C VAL A 212 9.18 5.91 -12.10
N PRO A 213 9.76 5.92 -10.89
CA PRO A 213 10.50 4.76 -10.38
C PRO A 213 9.65 3.50 -10.23
N TRP A 214 10.32 2.35 -10.36
CA TRP A 214 9.77 1.04 -10.04
C TRP A 214 10.34 0.51 -8.72
N VAL A 215 9.53 -0.24 -7.97
CA VAL A 215 9.92 -0.94 -6.75
C VAL A 215 9.62 -2.44 -6.83
N MET A 216 10.30 -3.21 -5.99
CA MET A 216 10.05 -4.63 -5.73
C MET A 216 10.21 -4.90 -4.23
N CYS A 217 9.15 -5.35 -3.56
CA CYS A 217 9.19 -5.62 -2.12
C CYS A 217 9.80 -7.00 -1.82
N LYS A 218 10.61 -7.07 -0.75
CA LYS A 218 11.36 -8.26 -0.32
C LYS A 218 12.18 -8.92 -1.44
N GLU A 219 12.79 -8.11 -2.30
CA GLU A 219 13.66 -8.54 -3.39
C GLU A 219 15.09 -8.00 -3.21
N ASP A 220 15.90 -8.69 -2.42
CA ASP A 220 17.23 -8.19 -2.00
C ASP A 220 18.17 -7.89 -3.19
N ASP A 221 18.02 -8.61 -4.30
CA ASP A 221 18.83 -8.48 -5.52
C ASP A 221 18.11 -7.75 -6.67
N ALA A 222 17.08 -6.93 -6.38
CA ALA A 222 16.38 -6.15 -7.40
C ALA A 222 17.36 -5.36 -8.31
N PRO A 223 17.35 -5.59 -9.63
CA PRO A 223 18.30 -4.98 -10.54
C PRO A 223 18.02 -3.48 -10.71
N ASP A 224 19.06 -2.70 -11.00
CA ASP A 224 18.88 -1.28 -11.29
C ASP A 224 18.05 -1.07 -12.56
N PRO A 225 17.23 0.01 -12.60
CA PRO A 225 17.06 1.07 -11.59
C PRO A 225 16.00 0.76 -10.52
N VAL A 226 15.52 -0.49 -10.40
CA VAL A 226 14.42 -0.84 -9.50
C VAL A 226 14.84 -0.77 -8.03
N ILE A 227 14.00 -0.16 -7.18
CA ILE A 227 14.27 0.00 -5.75
C ILE A 227 13.73 -1.22 -4.99
N ASN A 228 14.56 -1.93 -4.23
CA ASN A 228 14.07 -2.95 -3.33
C ASN A 228 13.50 -2.32 -2.06
N THR A 229 12.40 -2.86 -1.54
CA THR A 229 11.68 -2.31 -0.38
C THR A 229 11.42 -3.36 0.70
N CYS A 230 11.06 -2.89 1.89
CA CYS A 230 10.77 -3.75 3.04
C CYS A 230 9.27 -3.83 3.33
N ASN A 231 8.85 -4.97 3.87
CA ASN A 231 7.50 -5.25 4.38
C ASN A 231 7.62 -5.93 5.75
N GLY A 232 6.73 -5.58 6.69
CA GLY A 232 6.76 -6.17 8.03
C GLY A 232 6.06 -5.35 9.10
N PHE A 233 6.12 -5.81 10.35
CA PHE A 233 5.75 -5.00 11.51
C PHE A 233 6.78 -3.91 11.82
N TYR A 234 8.06 -4.19 11.52
CA TYR A 234 9.20 -3.31 11.69
C TYR A 234 10.10 -3.42 10.46
N CYS A 235 10.65 -2.30 10.00
CA CYS A 235 11.63 -2.26 8.91
C CYS A 235 12.82 -1.33 9.22
N ASP A 236 13.04 -0.98 10.49
CA ASP A 236 14.14 -0.10 10.89
C ASP A 236 15.53 -0.76 10.81
N TYR A 237 15.59 -2.05 10.47
CA TYR A 237 16.83 -2.78 10.15
C TYR A 237 17.15 -2.78 8.65
N PHE A 238 16.19 -2.40 7.80
CA PHE A 238 16.31 -2.54 6.35
C PHE A 238 17.29 -1.52 5.76
N THR A 239 18.04 -1.94 4.74
CA THR A 239 18.87 -1.07 3.91
C THR A 239 18.70 -1.53 2.46
N PRO A 240 18.48 -0.61 1.50
CA PRO A 240 18.36 -0.98 0.10
C PRO A 240 19.67 -1.55 -0.44
N ASN A 241 19.58 -2.30 -1.52
CA ASN A 241 20.70 -3.05 -2.08
C ASN A 241 21.78 -2.19 -2.73
N LYS A 242 21.56 -0.87 -2.83
CA LYS A 242 22.50 0.14 -3.32
C LYS A 242 22.41 1.43 -2.49
N PRO A 243 23.53 2.12 -2.23
CA PRO A 243 23.57 3.30 -1.37
C PRO A 243 22.90 4.55 -1.97
N TYR A 244 22.64 4.58 -3.28
CA TYR A 244 21.92 5.68 -3.96
C TYR A 244 20.42 5.43 -4.08
N LYS A 245 19.90 4.33 -3.53
CA LYS A 245 18.46 4.06 -3.45
C LYS A 245 17.93 4.52 -2.09
N PRO A 246 16.71 5.06 -2.01
CA PRO A 246 16.11 5.48 -0.75
C PRO A 246 15.64 4.26 0.06
N ILE A 247 15.52 4.43 1.38
CA ILE A 247 14.98 3.41 2.28
C ILE A 247 13.45 3.52 2.29
N MET A 248 12.76 2.48 1.81
CA MET A 248 11.30 2.47 1.63
C MET A 248 10.66 1.25 2.29
N TRP A 249 9.56 1.49 2.99
CA TRP A 249 8.74 0.48 3.68
C TRP A 249 7.36 0.45 3.03
N THR A 250 7.12 -0.55 2.19
CA THR A 250 5.91 -0.66 1.36
C THR A 250 4.73 -1.30 2.09
N GLU A 251 4.96 -2.00 3.19
CA GLU A 251 3.89 -2.54 4.05
C GLU A 251 4.24 -2.49 5.53
N ALA A 252 3.88 -1.40 6.19
CA ALA A 252 3.83 -1.29 7.64
C ALA A 252 2.52 -1.89 8.13
N TRP A 253 2.57 -3.15 8.57
CA TRP A 253 1.37 -3.91 8.89
C TRP A 253 0.60 -3.30 10.08
N THR A 254 -0.62 -2.83 9.85
CA THR A 254 -1.43 -2.12 10.86
C THR A 254 -2.14 -3.04 11.84
N GLY A 255 -2.12 -4.34 11.57
CA GLY A 255 -2.79 -5.43 12.24
C GLY A 255 -2.49 -6.70 11.48
N TRP A 256 -3.49 -7.57 11.30
CA TRP A 256 -3.39 -8.77 10.48
C TRP A 256 -4.73 -9.11 9.85
N PHE A 257 -4.72 -9.92 8.79
CA PHE A 257 -5.95 -10.47 8.23
C PHE A 257 -6.57 -11.54 9.14
N GLU A 258 -7.81 -11.90 8.85
CA GLU A 258 -8.58 -12.89 9.60
C GLU A 258 -8.90 -14.11 8.75
N GLU A 259 -8.88 -15.28 9.39
CA GLU A 259 -9.29 -16.55 8.81
C GLU A 259 -10.59 -17.02 9.45
N PHE A 260 -11.43 -17.72 8.69
CA PHE A 260 -12.62 -18.36 9.25
C PHE A 260 -12.21 -19.34 10.36
N GLY A 261 -12.68 -19.05 11.58
CA GLY A 261 -12.34 -19.80 12.79
C GLY A 261 -11.16 -19.25 13.60
N SER A 262 -10.51 -18.17 13.16
CA SER A 262 -9.46 -17.48 13.93
C SER A 262 -10.01 -16.36 14.82
N ALA A 263 -9.17 -15.87 15.74
CA ALA A 263 -9.44 -14.64 16.47
C ALA A 263 -9.20 -13.40 15.59
N ILE A 264 -9.76 -12.27 16.02
CA ILE A 264 -9.48 -10.95 15.48
C ILE A 264 -8.11 -10.48 15.98
N HIS A 265 -7.26 -10.04 15.06
CA HIS A 265 -5.91 -9.58 15.38
C HIS A 265 -5.90 -8.05 15.52
N HIS A 266 -5.24 -7.56 16.57
CA HIS A 266 -5.05 -6.12 16.79
C HIS A 266 -3.57 -5.77 16.94
N ARG A 267 -3.20 -4.57 16.49
CA ARG A 267 -1.89 -3.96 16.73
C ARG A 267 -2.08 -2.61 17.43
N PRO A 268 -1.54 -2.42 18.65
CA PRO A 268 -1.60 -1.14 19.36
C PRO A 268 -1.03 0.01 18.52
N VAL A 269 -1.65 1.18 18.59
CA VAL A 269 -1.19 2.34 17.81
C VAL A 269 0.15 2.86 18.33
N GLU A 270 0.44 2.70 19.61
CA GLU A 270 1.70 3.06 20.24
C GLU A 270 2.87 2.29 19.62
N ASP A 271 2.67 0.99 19.40
CA ASP A 271 3.64 0.11 18.74
C ASP A 271 3.82 0.47 17.26
N LEU A 272 2.71 0.70 16.55
CA LEU A 272 2.77 1.09 15.14
C LEU A 272 3.48 2.45 14.96
N ALA A 273 3.11 3.46 15.75
CA ALA A 273 3.76 4.77 15.73
C ALA A 273 5.25 4.68 16.11
N PHE A 274 5.59 3.83 17.10
CA PHE A 274 7.00 3.60 17.47
C PHE A 274 7.78 2.90 16.36
N ALA A 275 7.22 1.90 15.71
CA ALA A 275 7.86 1.22 14.59
C ALA A 275 8.14 2.17 13.42
N VAL A 276 7.18 3.05 13.08
CA VAL A 276 7.36 4.06 12.03
C VAL A 276 8.35 5.15 12.46
N ALA A 277 8.31 5.61 13.71
CA ALA A 277 9.31 6.55 14.24
C ALA A 277 10.73 5.97 14.17
N ARG A 278 10.91 4.69 14.51
CA ARG A 278 12.19 3.97 14.41
C ARG A 278 12.69 3.86 12.99
N PHE A 279 11.79 3.65 12.04
CA PHE A 279 12.12 3.62 10.63
C PHE A 279 12.58 5.00 10.11
N ILE A 280 11.80 6.04 10.37
CA ILE A 280 12.10 7.41 9.93
C ILE A 280 13.39 7.93 10.59
N GLN A 281 13.58 7.70 11.89
CA GLN A 281 14.77 8.18 12.60
C GLN A 281 16.06 7.56 12.08
N LYS A 282 15.99 6.44 11.34
CA LYS A 282 17.12 5.77 10.67
C LYS A 282 17.25 6.11 9.18
N GLY A 283 16.54 7.14 8.70
CA GLY A 283 16.60 7.61 7.32
C GLY A 283 15.55 7.01 6.39
N GLY A 284 14.56 6.29 6.93
CA GLY A 284 13.37 5.88 6.18
C GLY A 284 12.60 7.07 5.63
N SER A 285 12.30 7.06 4.34
CA SER A 285 11.73 8.22 3.62
C SER A 285 10.43 7.94 2.86
N PHE A 286 10.00 6.68 2.82
CA PHE A 286 8.66 6.29 2.37
C PHE A 286 8.14 5.20 3.30
N VAL A 287 6.97 5.41 3.90
CA VAL A 287 6.29 4.40 4.70
C VAL A 287 4.84 4.28 4.24
N ASN A 288 4.37 3.05 4.04
CA ASN A 288 2.99 2.78 3.65
C ASN A 288 2.29 1.89 4.68
N TYR A 289 1.17 2.35 5.23
CA TYR A 289 0.33 1.56 6.12
C TYR A 289 -0.44 0.49 5.33
N TYR A 290 -0.15 -0.78 5.60
CA TYR A 290 -0.88 -1.91 5.03
C TYR A 290 -1.71 -2.56 6.16
N MET A 291 -3.00 -2.27 6.32
CA MET A 291 -3.88 -1.44 5.49
C MET A 291 -4.19 -0.10 6.14
N TYR A 292 -4.47 0.93 5.34
CA TYR A 292 -5.03 2.18 5.86
C TYR A 292 -6.57 2.14 5.90
N HIS A 293 -7.16 1.55 4.85
CA HIS A 293 -8.52 1.01 4.87
C HIS A 293 -8.46 -0.41 4.30
N GLY A 294 -8.85 -1.38 5.13
CA GLY A 294 -8.85 -2.78 4.75
C GLY A 294 -10.04 -3.17 3.87
N GLY A 295 -11.26 -2.88 4.35
CA GLY A 295 -12.51 -3.08 3.61
C GLY A 295 -13.03 -4.52 3.65
N THR A 296 -13.73 -4.93 2.59
CA THR A 296 -14.45 -6.21 2.53
C THR A 296 -14.07 -7.00 1.27
N ASN A 297 -13.86 -8.30 1.42
CA ASN A 297 -13.73 -9.25 0.31
C ASN A 297 -15.13 -9.56 -0.27
N PHE A 298 -15.67 -8.68 -1.12
CA PHE A 298 -17.01 -8.85 -1.71
C PHE A 298 -17.12 -10.01 -2.69
N GLY A 299 -18.30 -10.66 -2.70
CA GLY A 299 -18.60 -11.76 -3.60
C GLY A 299 -17.79 -13.01 -3.25
N ARG A 300 -17.39 -13.77 -4.27
CA ARG A 300 -16.68 -15.05 -4.13
C ARG A 300 -15.32 -15.13 -4.84
N THR A 301 -14.96 -14.05 -5.52
CA THR A 301 -13.70 -13.92 -6.26
C THR A 301 -12.69 -13.01 -5.56
N ALA A 302 -13.08 -12.44 -4.41
CA ALA A 302 -12.24 -11.72 -3.46
C ALA A 302 -11.89 -12.63 -2.27
N GLY A 303 -10.75 -12.39 -1.62
CA GLY A 303 -10.27 -13.19 -0.50
C GLY A 303 -9.52 -14.47 -0.91
N GLY A 304 -8.39 -14.73 -0.26
CA GLY A 304 -7.64 -15.99 -0.37
C GLY A 304 -8.35 -17.16 0.31
N PRO A 305 -7.78 -18.38 0.21
CA PRO A 305 -8.31 -19.56 0.91
C PRO A 305 -8.49 -19.29 2.41
N PHE A 306 -9.65 -19.67 2.95
CA PHE A 306 -10.03 -19.53 4.37
C PHE A 306 -10.09 -18.11 4.93
N LEU A 307 -9.84 -17.06 4.14
CA LEU A 307 -9.98 -15.70 4.65
C LEU A 307 -11.44 -15.33 4.87
N THR A 308 -11.68 -14.55 5.92
CA THR A 308 -13.02 -14.05 6.19
C THR A 308 -13.46 -13.05 5.10
N THR A 309 -14.77 -12.80 5.05
CA THR A 309 -15.32 -11.75 4.19
C THR A 309 -14.83 -10.37 4.64
N SER A 310 -14.63 -10.15 5.94
CA SER A 310 -14.00 -8.94 6.44
C SER A 310 -12.52 -8.90 6.06
N TYR A 311 -12.02 -7.72 5.73
CA TYR A 311 -10.59 -7.47 5.62
C TYR A 311 -10.21 -6.24 6.45
N ASP A 312 -10.83 -6.05 7.62
CA ASP A 312 -10.65 -4.87 8.48
C ASP A 312 -9.17 -4.55 8.79
N TYR A 313 -8.36 -5.58 9.07
CA TYR A 313 -6.92 -5.50 9.31
C TYR A 313 -6.51 -4.65 10.53
N ASP A 314 -7.45 -4.34 11.43
CA ASP A 314 -7.29 -3.34 12.49
C ASP A 314 -6.82 -1.99 11.93
N ALA A 315 -7.27 -1.65 10.71
CA ALA A 315 -6.83 -0.48 9.98
C ALA A 315 -7.27 0.85 10.65
N PRO A 316 -6.55 1.96 10.41
CA PRO A 316 -6.96 3.30 10.86
C PRO A 316 -8.36 3.72 10.41
N ILE A 317 -8.79 3.28 9.22
CA ILE A 317 -10.18 3.34 8.77
C ILE A 317 -10.70 1.91 8.74
N ASP A 318 -11.74 1.62 9.53
CA ASP A 318 -12.30 0.28 9.67
C ASP A 318 -12.97 -0.23 8.39
N GLU A 319 -13.42 -1.49 8.40
CA GLU A 319 -14.13 -2.14 7.29
C GLU A 319 -15.28 -1.29 6.72
N TYR A 320 -15.99 -0.55 7.57
CA TYR A 320 -17.19 0.21 7.22
C TYR A 320 -16.87 1.66 6.82
N GLY A 321 -15.60 2.05 6.82
CA GLY A 321 -15.16 3.40 6.50
C GLY A 321 -15.15 4.36 7.69
N LEU A 322 -15.35 3.89 8.93
CA LEU A 322 -15.28 4.74 10.12
C LEU A 322 -13.84 4.89 10.60
N THR A 323 -13.50 6.06 11.15
CA THR A 323 -12.18 6.29 11.74
C THR A 323 -12.05 5.51 13.05
N ARG A 324 -11.05 4.62 13.14
CA ARG A 324 -10.78 3.81 14.34
C ARG A 324 -9.97 4.60 15.35
N GLN A 325 -10.59 5.01 16.46
CA GLN A 325 -9.89 5.74 17.53
C GLN A 325 -9.39 4.79 18.63
N PRO A 326 -8.18 5.01 19.16
CA PRO A 326 -7.33 6.19 18.96
C PRO A 326 -6.37 6.10 17.76
N LYS A 327 -6.39 4.99 17.01
CA LYS A 327 -5.40 4.69 15.98
C LYS A 327 -5.30 5.78 14.91
N TYR A 328 -6.44 6.23 14.39
CA TYR A 328 -6.51 7.24 13.34
C TYR A 328 -5.92 8.58 13.78
N ASP A 329 -6.42 9.20 14.85
CA ASP A 329 -5.95 10.54 15.24
C ASP A 329 -4.55 10.52 15.88
N HIS A 330 -4.15 9.45 16.55
CA HIS A 330 -2.77 9.35 17.06
C HIS A 330 -1.74 9.29 15.92
N LEU A 331 -2.04 8.55 14.84
CA LEU A 331 -1.21 8.56 13.63
C LEU A 331 -1.26 9.93 12.93
N LYS A 332 -2.41 10.60 12.89
CA LYS A 332 -2.54 11.95 12.34
C LYS A 332 -1.63 12.96 13.06
N GLU A 333 -1.61 12.96 14.39
CA GLU A 333 -0.70 13.82 15.15
C GLU A 333 0.77 13.42 14.96
N PHE A 334 1.06 12.12 14.85
CA PHE A 334 2.38 11.63 14.48
C PHE A 334 2.83 12.17 13.10
N HIS A 335 1.98 12.10 12.08
CA HIS A 335 2.30 12.60 10.74
C HIS A 335 2.60 14.09 10.75
N LYS A 336 1.82 14.89 11.50
CA LYS A 336 2.10 16.33 11.68
C LYS A 336 3.49 16.56 12.28
N ALA A 337 3.88 15.80 13.31
CA ALA A 337 5.21 15.90 13.92
C ALA A 337 6.34 15.54 12.93
N VAL A 338 6.13 14.52 12.09
CA VAL A 338 7.05 14.16 11.00
C VAL A 338 7.15 15.28 9.97
N LYS A 339 6.03 15.90 9.57
CA LYS A 339 6.00 17.01 8.60
C LYS A 339 6.69 18.27 9.12
N LEU A 340 6.54 18.60 10.40
CA LEU A 340 7.33 19.66 11.03
C LEU A 340 8.84 19.38 10.98
N SER A 341 9.22 18.10 10.92
CA SER A 341 10.62 17.66 10.86
C SER A 341 11.15 17.47 9.42
N GLU A 342 10.29 17.55 8.39
CA GLU A 342 10.59 17.08 7.02
C GLU A 342 11.80 17.80 6.41
N ILE A 343 11.90 19.13 6.56
CA ILE A 343 13.02 19.93 6.03
C ILE A 343 14.36 19.44 6.59
N ALA A 344 14.42 19.15 7.90
CA ALA A 344 15.62 18.65 8.54
C ALA A 344 15.90 17.19 8.13
N LEU A 345 14.87 16.36 8.01
CA LEU A 345 14.99 14.95 7.60
C LEU A 345 15.59 14.80 6.19
N VAL A 346 15.18 15.65 5.22
CA VAL A 346 15.61 15.51 3.82
C VAL A 346 16.92 16.24 3.48
N ASN A 347 17.30 17.25 4.27
CA ASN A 347 18.51 18.04 4.04
C ASN A 347 19.62 17.81 5.06
N GLY A 348 19.28 17.27 6.23
CA GLY A 348 20.19 17.12 7.36
C GLY A 348 21.12 15.92 7.24
N ASN A 349 22.31 16.08 7.82
CA ASN A 349 23.16 14.95 8.17
C ASN A 349 22.66 14.33 9.46
N GLN A 350 22.68 13.01 9.52
CA GLN A 350 22.24 12.25 10.67
C GLN A 350 23.41 12.03 11.62
N THR A 351 23.19 12.32 12.90
CA THR A 351 24.11 12.02 14.00
C THR A 351 23.34 11.22 15.05
N VAL A 352 23.94 10.14 15.55
CA VAL A 352 23.36 9.31 16.61
C VAL A 352 24.17 9.50 17.89
N ILE A 353 23.47 9.83 18.98
CA ILE A 353 24.07 9.99 20.32
C ILE A 353 23.42 9.01 21.27
N ARG A 354 24.24 8.25 22.00
CA ARG A 354 23.76 7.40 23.10
C ARG A 354 23.42 8.27 24.31
N LEU A 355 22.17 8.24 24.74
CA LEU A 355 21.67 8.98 25.91
C LEU A 355 21.66 8.12 27.19
N GLY A 356 21.64 6.80 27.04
CA GLY A 356 21.64 5.85 28.15
C GLY A 356 21.88 4.41 27.68
N SER A 357 21.61 3.43 28.55
CA SER A 357 21.80 2.02 28.20
C SER A 357 20.89 1.56 27.07
N TYR A 358 19.65 2.08 27.04
CA TYR A 358 18.60 1.75 26.06
C TYR A 358 18.02 3.00 25.38
N GLN A 359 18.68 4.16 25.52
CA GLN A 359 18.18 5.43 25.02
C GLN A 359 19.14 6.04 24.02
N GLU A 360 18.61 6.53 22.91
CA GLU A 360 19.35 7.11 21.80
C GLU A 360 18.68 8.39 21.31
N ALA A 361 19.48 9.34 20.82
CA ALA A 361 19.04 10.49 20.07
C ALA A 361 19.50 10.37 18.62
N HIS A 362 18.56 10.36 17.68
CA HIS A 362 18.84 10.50 16.25
C HIS A 362 18.57 11.94 15.84
N ILE A 363 19.61 12.65 15.41
CA ILE A 363 19.57 14.09 15.16
C ILE A 363 19.82 14.34 13.68
N PHE A 364 18.95 15.09 13.04
CA PHE A 364 19.08 15.54 11.67
C PHE A 364 19.29 17.05 11.68
N SER A 365 20.46 17.49 11.22
CA SER A 365 20.79 18.93 11.21
C SER A 365 21.50 19.32 9.91
N SER A 366 21.21 20.53 9.43
CA SER A 366 21.85 21.13 8.26
C SER A 366 22.52 22.46 8.62
N THR A 367 23.61 22.79 7.92
CA THR A 367 24.29 24.09 8.00
C THR A 367 23.43 25.25 7.50
N SER A 368 22.40 24.97 6.69
CA SER A 368 21.45 25.95 6.14
C SER A 368 20.30 26.31 7.09
N GLY A 369 20.29 25.78 8.32
CA GLY A 369 19.22 25.97 9.29
C GLY A 369 18.16 24.87 9.21
N GLY A 370 17.75 24.36 10.38
CA GLY A 370 16.84 23.23 10.54
C GLY A 370 17.49 22.11 11.35
N CYS A 371 16.83 21.70 12.44
CA CYS A 371 17.28 20.61 13.30
C CYS A 371 16.05 19.83 13.77
N ALA A 372 16.00 18.53 13.50
CA ALA A 372 15.00 17.63 14.09
C ALA A 372 15.69 16.52 14.87
N ALA A 373 15.10 16.07 15.98
CA ALA A 373 15.62 14.98 16.78
C ALA A 373 14.52 13.98 17.15
N PHE A 374 14.90 12.70 17.19
CA PHE A 374 14.09 11.61 17.73
C PHE A 374 14.79 11.08 18.97
N LEU A 375 14.14 11.16 20.12
CA LEU A 375 14.64 10.64 21.39
C LEU A 375 13.92 9.33 21.69
N SER A 376 14.61 8.21 21.53
CA SER A 376 14.05 6.87 21.65
C SER A 376 14.41 6.20 22.96
N ASN A 377 13.47 5.45 23.54
CA ASN A 377 13.67 4.52 24.65
C ASN A 377 13.27 3.11 24.21
N PHE A 378 14.26 2.24 24.03
CA PHE A 378 14.06 0.86 23.59
C PHE A 378 13.79 -0.11 24.75
N HIS A 379 13.76 0.36 26.00
CA HIS A 379 13.43 -0.49 27.13
C HIS A 379 11.92 -0.81 27.13
N LEU A 380 11.57 -2.10 27.17
CA LEU A 380 10.19 -2.56 27.03
C LEU A 380 9.27 -2.15 28.19
N ASN A 381 9.82 -2.15 29.41
CA ASN A 381 9.00 -2.07 30.62
C ASN A 381 9.30 -0.86 31.53
N SER A 382 10.25 -0.01 31.17
CA SER A 382 10.75 1.04 32.08
C SER A 382 10.84 2.37 31.37
N SER A 383 10.26 3.39 32.00
CA SER A 383 10.47 4.78 31.60
C SER A 383 11.88 5.23 31.92
N ALA A 384 12.39 6.22 31.18
CA ALA A 384 13.69 6.83 31.46
C ALA A 384 13.60 8.36 31.32
N THR A 385 14.33 9.08 32.17
CA THR A 385 14.56 10.52 31.98
C THR A 385 15.93 10.71 31.35
N VAL A 386 15.97 11.36 30.19
CA VAL A 386 17.21 11.64 29.45
C VAL A 386 17.48 13.13 29.41
N THR A 387 18.77 13.51 29.32
CA THR A 387 19.17 14.90 29.11
C THR A 387 19.62 15.08 27.67
N PHE A 388 18.98 15.98 26.92
CA PHE A 388 19.32 16.32 25.55
C PHE A 388 19.27 17.85 25.36
N ASN A 389 20.33 18.45 24.80
CA ASN A 389 20.46 19.91 24.65
C ASN A 389 20.14 20.71 25.94
N ASN A 390 20.68 20.25 27.08
CA ASN A 390 20.48 20.82 28.43
C ASN A 390 19.02 20.85 28.91
N MET A 391 18.15 20.04 28.32
CA MET A 391 16.76 19.84 28.76
C MET A 391 16.51 18.38 29.12
N HIS A 392 15.57 18.15 30.02
CA HIS A 392 15.18 16.81 30.47
C HIS A 392 13.91 16.35 29.78
N TYR A 393 13.92 15.12 29.27
CA TYR A 393 12.77 14.50 28.62
C TYR A 393 12.46 13.17 29.28
N GLN A 394 11.19 12.96 29.63
CA GLN A 394 10.70 11.68 30.10
C GLN A 394 10.25 10.86 28.88
N LEU A 395 10.87 9.69 28.72
CA LEU A 395 10.56 8.74 27.66
C LEU A 395 9.85 7.53 28.28
N PRO A 396 8.56 7.30 27.98
CA PRO A 396 7.87 6.06 28.32
C PRO A 396 8.60 4.82 27.80
N PRO A 397 8.28 3.61 28.32
CA PRO A 397 8.79 2.37 27.75
C PRO A 397 8.41 2.26 26.26
N TRP A 398 9.30 1.68 25.45
CA TRP A 398 9.05 1.39 24.03
C TRP A 398 8.48 2.58 23.26
N SER A 399 9.14 3.74 23.35
CA SER A 399 8.61 4.99 22.80
C SER A 399 9.69 5.88 22.18
N ALA A 400 9.25 6.78 21.29
CA ALA A 400 10.10 7.83 20.72
C ALA A 400 9.39 9.18 20.82
N SER A 401 10.12 10.19 21.28
CA SER A 401 9.68 11.60 21.24
C SER A 401 10.26 12.31 20.02
N ILE A 402 9.44 13.09 19.31
CA ILE A 402 9.83 13.85 18.12
C ILE A 402 9.97 15.33 18.49
N LEU A 403 11.14 15.89 18.20
CA LEU A 403 11.51 17.28 18.46
C LEU A 403 11.86 17.95 17.12
N PRO A 404 10.91 18.59 16.43
CA PRO A 404 11.13 19.16 15.09
C PRO A 404 12.10 20.33 15.01
N ASP A 405 12.47 20.89 16.17
CA ASP A 405 13.43 21.98 16.36
C ASP A 405 14.61 21.58 17.27
N CYS A 406 14.76 20.27 17.55
CA CYS A 406 15.70 19.70 18.51
C CYS A 406 15.56 20.22 19.97
N LYS A 407 14.41 20.80 20.31
CA LYS A 407 14.14 21.39 21.63
C LYS A 407 12.77 21.03 22.20
N ASN A 408 11.70 21.25 21.46
CA ASN A 408 10.35 21.06 21.95
C ASN A 408 9.82 19.71 21.47
N ALA A 409 9.56 18.80 22.40
CA ALA A 409 8.90 17.53 22.07
C ALA A 409 7.43 17.80 21.77
N VAL A 410 7.02 17.62 20.51
CA VAL A 410 5.64 17.88 20.06
C VAL A 410 4.78 16.62 20.03
N PHE A 411 5.42 15.45 20.06
CA PHE A 411 4.76 14.15 20.00
C PHE A 411 5.61 13.08 20.68
N ASN A 412 4.98 12.12 21.35
CA ASN A 412 5.60 10.87 21.79
C ASN A 412 4.72 9.68 21.40
N THR A 413 5.33 8.63 20.85
CA THR A 413 4.61 7.49 20.26
C THR A 413 3.75 6.72 21.27
N ALA A 414 4.08 6.74 22.56
CA ALA A 414 3.34 6.04 23.61
C ALA A 414 2.40 6.95 24.44
N MET A 415 2.37 8.26 24.16
CA MET A 415 1.49 9.21 24.86
C MET A 415 0.23 9.47 24.03
N VAL A 416 -0.72 8.54 24.09
CA VAL A 416 -1.98 8.64 23.34
C VAL A 416 -2.95 9.60 24.07
N GLY A 417 -3.19 10.77 23.47
CA GLY A 417 -4.13 11.78 24.00
C GLY A 417 -5.57 11.62 23.50
N VAL A 418 -5.82 10.69 22.59
CA VAL A 418 -7.11 10.51 21.92
C VAL A 418 -7.95 9.48 22.67
N LYS A 419 -9.25 9.75 22.83
CA LYS A 419 -10.19 8.81 23.45
C LYS A 419 -10.51 7.66 22.48
N THR A 420 -10.43 6.42 22.97
CA THR A 420 -10.84 5.23 22.22
C THR A 420 -12.32 5.29 21.85
N SER A 421 -12.64 4.93 20.60
CA SER A 421 -14.01 4.73 20.13
C SER A 421 -14.45 3.28 20.38
N GLU A 422 -15.68 3.09 20.84
CA GLU A 422 -16.29 1.76 20.93
C GLU A 422 -17.19 1.51 19.72
N VAL A 423 -16.97 0.39 19.03
CA VAL A 423 -17.81 -0.02 17.91
C VAL A 423 -19.08 -0.67 18.45
N GLN A 424 -20.24 -0.22 17.96
CA GLN A 424 -21.53 -0.81 18.29
C GLN A 424 -22.30 -1.15 17.02
N MET A 425 -22.70 -2.42 16.90
CA MET A 425 -23.59 -2.90 15.84
C MET A 425 -25.00 -3.02 16.43
N LEU A 426 -25.77 -1.94 16.35
CA LEU A 426 -27.13 -1.90 16.87
C LEU A 426 -28.13 -2.34 15.78
N PRO A 427 -29.14 -3.16 16.11
CA PRO A 427 -30.23 -3.46 15.18
C PRO A 427 -30.92 -2.18 14.74
N ALA A 428 -31.10 -1.99 13.43
CA ALA A 428 -31.90 -0.89 12.91
C ALA A 428 -33.41 -1.22 13.05
N ASP A 429 -34.23 -0.20 13.29
CA ASP A 429 -35.70 -0.30 13.31
C ASP A 429 -36.25 -0.57 11.90
N MET A 430 -36.09 -1.81 11.45
CA MET A 430 -36.54 -2.29 10.15
C MET A 430 -37.78 -3.18 10.32
N PRO A 431 -38.75 -3.14 9.38
CA PRO A 431 -39.83 -4.11 9.37
C PRO A 431 -39.27 -5.54 9.37
N THR A 432 -39.93 -6.46 10.06
CA THR A 432 -39.58 -7.89 10.01
C THR A 432 -39.52 -8.34 8.55
N LEU A 433 -38.38 -8.89 8.15
CA LEU A 433 -38.20 -9.43 6.80
C LEU A 433 -39.14 -10.64 6.60
N SER A 434 -39.89 -10.64 5.51
CA SER A 434 -40.66 -11.80 5.07
C SER A 434 -39.74 -12.74 4.30
N TRP A 435 -39.69 -14.01 4.68
CA TRP A 435 -38.80 -15.01 4.09
C TRP A 435 -39.61 -16.07 3.34
N ASP A 436 -39.16 -16.37 2.12
CA ASP A 436 -39.52 -17.58 1.40
C ASP A 436 -38.35 -18.56 1.47
N THR A 437 -38.66 -19.87 1.48
CA THR A 437 -37.64 -20.92 1.53
C THR A 437 -37.71 -21.77 0.27
N PHE A 438 -36.54 -22.03 -0.32
CA PHE A 438 -36.37 -23.01 -1.39
C PHE A 438 -35.34 -24.04 -0.94
N THR A 439 -35.65 -25.33 -1.13
CA THR A 439 -34.75 -26.43 -0.82
C THR A 439 -34.13 -26.92 -2.12
N GLU A 440 -32.80 -26.87 -2.21
CA GLU A 440 -32.05 -27.45 -3.33
C GLU A 440 -32.30 -28.97 -3.41
N ASP A 441 -32.82 -29.46 -4.52
CA ASP A 441 -33.09 -30.89 -4.72
C ASP A 441 -31.82 -31.65 -5.08
N ILE A 442 -31.37 -32.53 -4.19
CA ILE A 442 -30.20 -33.38 -4.38
C ILE A 442 -30.55 -34.82 -4.79
N SER A 443 -31.83 -35.16 -4.92
CA SER A 443 -32.29 -36.53 -5.15
C SER A 443 -31.98 -37.05 -6.57
N ASN A 444 -31.84 -36.14 -7.55
CA ASN A 444 -31.65 -36.45 -8.97
C ASN A 444 -30.28 -36.03 -9.53
N LEU A 445 -29.28 -35.76 -8.68
CA LEU A 445 -27.95 -35.31 -9.12
C LEU A 445 -27.28 -36.28 -10.10
N ASP A 446 -27.57 -37.58 -9.96
CA ASP A 446 -27.07 -38.64 -10.85
C ASP A 446 -27.62 -38.55 -12.27
N THR A 447 -28.91 -38.22 -12.42
CA THR A 447 -29.58 -38.22 -13.73
C THR A 447 -29.26 -36.95 -14.53
N ASP A 448 -28.90 -35.88 -13.84
CA ASP A 448 -28.57 -34.58 -14.44
C ASP A 448 -27.06 -34.35 -14.65
N SER A 449 -26.24 -35.37 -14.39
CA SER A 449 -24.78 -35.25 -14.53
C SER A 449 -24.37 -34.94 -15.97
N LYS A 450 -23.72 -33.78 -16.15
CA LYS A 450 -23.24 -33.29 -17.45
C LYS A 450 -21.88 -33.87 -17.87
N LEU A 451 -21.21 -34.59 -16.97
CA LEU A 451 -19.87 -35.14 -17.19
C LEU A 451 -19.69 -36.44 -16.40
N THR A 452 -19.31 -37.52 -17.10
CA THR A 452 -18.98 -38.81 -16.47
C THR A 452 -17.57 -39.22 -16.86
N VAL A 453 -16.76 -39.61 -15.86
CA VAL A 453 -15.38 -40.08 -16.04
C VAL A 453 -15.10 -41.26 -15.11
N ASN A 454 -14.16 -42.13 -15.48
CA ASN A 454 -13.76 -43.30 -14.70
C ASN A 454 -12.61 -43.02 -13.70
N ARG A 455 -12.47 -41.77 -13.25
CA ARG A 455 -11.44 -41.31 -12.32
C ARG A 455 -11.90 -40.08 -11.56
N LEU A 456 -11.28 -39.78 -10.42
CA LEU A 456 -11.48 -38.51 -9.74
C LEU A 456 -10.77 -37.39 -10.50
N LEU A 457 -11.45 -36.25 -10.67
CA LEU A 457 -10.90 -35.02 -11.23
C LEU A 457 -10.59 -34.04 -10.09
N GLU A 458 -9.64 -33.14 -10.28
CA GLU A 458 -9.40 -32.04 -9.35
C GLU A 458 -10.50 -30.97 -9.50
N GLN A 459 -10.88 -30.30 -8.40
CA GLN A 459 -12.06 -29.44 -8.38
C GLN A 459 -11.91 -28.19 -9.24
N LEU A 460 -10.77 -27.51 -9.18
CA LEU A 460 -10.51 -26.33 -9.98
C LEU A 460 -10.47 -26.66 -11.48
N ASP A 461 -9.98 -27.84 -11.84
CA ASP A 461 -9.92 -28.33 -13.22
C ASP A 461 -11.32 -28.49 -13.85
N VAL A 462 -12.32 -28.85 -13.04
CA VAL A 462 -13.70 -29.00 -13.50
C VAL A 462 -14.45 -27.68 -13.42
N THR A 463 -14.42 -27.02 -12.27
CA THR A 463 -15.21 -25.81 -12.01
C THR A 463 -14.67 -24.58 -12.72
N ARG A 464 -13.36 -24.53 -13.02
CA ARG A 464 -12.66 -23.33 -13.50
C ARG A 464 -12.91 -22.11 -12.61
N ASP A 465 -13.15 -22.35 -11.32
CA ASP A 465 -13.54 -21.33 -10.34
C ASP A 465 -14.87 -20.61 -10.64
N SER A 466 -15.73 -21.17 -11.49
CA SER A 466 -17.07 -20.62 -11.76
C SER A 466 -18.04 -20.78 -10.59
N SER A 467 -17.77 -21.74 -9.68
CA SER A 467 -18.54 -22.01 -8.47
C SER A 467 -17.61 -22.53 -7.37
N ASP A 468 -18.00 -22.31 -6.11
CA ASP A 468 -17.32 -22.89 -4.95
C ASP A 468 -17.64 -24.39 -4.77
N TYR A 469 -18.67 -24.87 -5.44
CA TYR A 469 -19.22 -26.22 -5.27
C TYR A 469 -18.96 -27.11 -6.48
N LEU A 470 -18.56 -28.36 -6.22
CA LEU A 470 -18.50 -29.45 -7.18
C LEU A 470 -19.03 -30.74 -6.55
N TRP A 471 -20.03 -31.34 -7.19
CA TRP A 471 -20.57 -32.63 -6.77
C TRP A 471 -19.73 -33.79 -7.33
N TYR A 472 -19.18 -34.61 -6.44
CA TYR A 472 -18.54 -35.88 -6.78
C TYR A 472 -19.51 -37.01 -6.47
N ILE A 473 -19.95 -37.75 -7.49
CA ILE A 473 -20.97 -38.76 -7.35
C ILE A 473 -20.50 -40.07 -7.97
N THR A 474 -20.71 -41.18 -7.26
CA THR A 474 -20.38 -42.53 -7.69
C THR A 474 -21.53 -43.46 -7.32
N ARG A 475 -21.75 -44.49 -8.14
CA ARG A 475 -22.73 -45.54 -7.90
C ARG A 475 -22.08 -46.82 -7.40
#